data_AF-J9E3D0-F1
#
_entry.id   AF-J9E3D0-F1
#
_cell.length_a   1.000
_cell.length_b   1.000
_cell.length_c   1.000
_cell.angle_alpha   90.00
_cell.angle_beta   90.00
_cell.angle_gamma   90.00
#
_symmetry.space_group_name_H-M   'P 1'
#
loop_
_entity.id
_entity.type
_entity.pdbx_description
1 polymer ?
#
loop_
_entity_poly.entity_id
_entity_poly.type
_entity_poly.pdbx_seq_one_letter_code
_entity_poly.pdbx_strand_id
1 'polypeptide(L)'
;MVGCGLWLLPLGFLERKDDVAAHICFTASISCVAFETCGSMNGVTLVAGDFTQFVMAVAQLLSTVGMLVVPFLVSWLAPQNTVQEWRLVVLIIVVVHTVADIIFCSLCSDKLEDWAFGGIDASIINQFRLESVRKQLSSRDDERNVAGRNK
;
A
#
# COMPACT_ATOMS: atom_id res chain seq x y z
N MET A 1 -5.38 6.88 3.90
CA MET A 1 -3.95 6.95 4.26
C MET A 1 -3.62 8.33 4.84
N VAL A 2 -4.37 8.74 5.88
CA VAL A 2 -4.16 9.99 6.67
C VAL A 2 -4.19 9.64 8.18
N GLY A 3 -4.46 8.37 8.52
CA GLY A 3 -4.62 7.90 9.89
C GLY A 3 -3.30 7.82 10.65
N CYS A 4 -2.18 7.51 9.98
CA CYS A 4 -0.86 7.36 10.60
C CYS A 4 -0.39 8.67 11.24
N GLY A 5 -0.52 9.79 10.52
CA GLY A 5 -0.17 11.11 11.06
C GLY A 5 -1.08 11.56 12.21
N LEU A 6 -2.38 11.19 12.17
CA LEU A 6 -3.34 11.54 13.21
C LEU A 6 -3.08 10.82 14.55
N TRP A 7 -2.55 9.60 14.51
CA TRP A 7 -2.18 8.83 15.71
C TRP A 7 -0.75 9.09 16.23
N LEU A 8 0.12 9.65 15.40
CA LEU A 8 1.48 10.05 15.79
C LEU A 8 1.56 11.47 16.38
N LEU A 9 0.60 12.35 16.04
CA LEU A 9 0.51 13.70 16.64
C LEU A 9 0.35 13.68 18.18
N PRO A 10 -0.47 12.79 18.78
CA PRO A 10 -0.52 12.63 20.24
C PRO A 10 0.79 12.12 20.85
N LEU A 11 1.52 11.23 20.16
CA LEU A 11 2.83 10.72 20.59
C LEU A 11 3.88 11.83 20.70
N GLY A 12 3.81 12.84 19.83
CA GLY A 12 4.68 14.01 19.88
C GLY A 12 4.42 14.94 21.07
N PHE A 13 3.30 14.82 21.77
CA PHE A 13 2.91 15.65 22.92
C PHE A 13 2.68 14.87 24.22
N LEU A 14 2.81 13.54 24.22
CA LEU A 14 2.55 12.72 25.40
C LEU A 14 3.74 12.78 26.37
N GLU A 15 3.58 13.52 27.46
CA GLU A 15 4.47 13.48 28.61
C GLU A 15 4.35 12.14 29.36
N ARG A 16 5.42 11.80 30.10
CA ARG A 16 5.78 10.55 30.82
C ARG A 16 4.71 9.86 31.70
N LYS A 17 3.46 10.31 31.70
CA LYS A 17 2.45 9.93 32.69
C LYS A 17 1.59 8.73 32.30
N ASP A 18 1.54 8.33 31.02
CA ASP A 18 0.73 7.20 30.53
C ASP A 18 1.50 6.31 29.53
N ASP A 19 2.40 5.45 30.03
CA ASP A 19 3.20 4.52 29.21
C ASP A 19 2.34 3.61 28.32
N VAL A 20 1.15 3.21 28.79
CA VAL A 20 0.24 2.33 28.04
C VAL A 20 -0.31 3.01 26.78
N ALA A 21 -0.66 4.30 26.86
CA ALA A 21 -1.18 5.04 25.73
C ALA A 21 -0.12 5.24 24.63
N ALA A 22 1.15 5.44 25.02
CA ALA A 22 2.27 5.53 24.08
C ALA A 22 2.48 4.21 23.31
N HIS A 23 2.44 3.07 24.00
CA HIS A 23 2.60 1.75 23.36
C HIS A 23 1.45 1.43 22.40
N ILE A 24 0.20 1.75 22.78
CA ILE A 24 -0.97 1.57 21.92
C ILE A 24 -0.86 2.45 20.68
N CYS A 25 -0.50 3.73 20.82
CA CYS A 25 -0.34 4.62 19.66
C CYS A 25 0.79 4.16 18.73
N PHE A 26 1.90 3.68 19.29
CA PHE A 26 3.04 3.20 18.50
C PHE A 26 2.70 1.93 17.71
N THR A 27 2.07 0.95 18.36
CA THR A 27 1.65 -0.30 17.71
C THR A 27 0.53 -0.08 16.69
N ALA A 28 -0.42 0.82 16.97
CA ALA A 28 -1.44 1.24 16.02
C ALA A 28 -0.82 1.89 14.78
N SER A 29 0.16 2.79 14.98
CA SER A 29 0.88 3.42 13.86
C SER A 29 1.59 2.41 12.98
N ILE A 30 2.33 1.47 13.57
CA ILE A 30 3.02 0.42 12.79
C ILE A 30 2.02 -0.44 12.02
N SER A 31 0.88 -0.77 12.64
CA SER A 31 -0.18 -1.55 11.99
C SER A 31 -0.75 -0.83 10.77
N CYS A 32 -0.95 0.49 10.86
CA CYS A 32 -1.41 1.27 9.72
C CYS A 32 -0.36 1.32 8.59
N VAL A 33 0.92 1.50 8.91
CA VAL A 33 2.01 1.46 7.91
C VAL A 33 2.08 0.10 7.20
N ALA A 34 1.87 -1.00 7.94
CA ALA A 34 1.84 -2.34 7.35
C ALA A 34 0.65 -2.53 6.38
N PHE A 35 -0.51 -1.96 6.72
CA PHE A 35 -1.69 -2.00 5.86
C PHE A 35 -1.47 -1.19 4.56
N GLU A 36 -0.86 -0.01 4.68
CA GLU A 36 -0.49 0.86 3.56
C GLU A 36 0.48 0.16 2.60
N THR A 37 1.49 -0.51 3.15
CA THR A 37 2.46 -1.27 2.37
C THR A 37 1.78 -2.40 1.59
N CYS A 38 0.90 -3.17 2.22
CA CYS A 38 0.16 -4.24 1.57
C CYS A 38 -0.74 -3.73 0.42
N GLY A 39 -1.38 -2.56 0.61
CA GLY A 39 -2.15 -1.91 -0.45
C GLY A 39 -1.29 -1.52 -1.65
N SER A 40 -0.13 -0.90 -1.40
CA SER A 40 0.78 -0.45 -2.46
C SER A 40 1.34 -1.61 -3.30
N MET A 41 1.64 -2.76 -2.68
CA MET A 41 2.15 -3.94 -3.39
C MET A 41 1.14 -4.47 -4.41
N ASN A 42 -0.15 -4.43 -4.08
CA ASN A 42 -1.23 -4.81 -5.01
C ASN A 42 -1.44 -3.76 -6.12
N GLY A 43 -1.14 -2.49 -5.87
CA GLY A 43 -1.18 -1.46 -6.91
C GLY A 43 -0.07 -1.65 -7.94
N VAL A 44 1.17 -1.94 -7.49
CA VAL A 44 2.32 -2.17 -8.37
C VAL A 44 2.09 -3.41 -9.25
N THR A 45 1.47 -4.46 -8.73
CA THR A 45 1.15 -5.66 -9.52
C THR A 45 0.16 -5.37 -10.65
N LEU A 46 -0.83 -4.49 -10.39
CA LEU A 46 -1.81 -4.07 -11.40
C LEU A 46 -1.20 -3.18 -12.48
N VAL A 47 -0.22 -2.34 -12.16
CA VAL A 47 0.41 -1.44 -13.14
C VAL A 47 1.48 -2.15 -13.98
N ALA A 48 2.29 -3.02 -13.37
CA ALA A 48 3.47 -3.61 -14.00
C ALA A 48 3.25 -5.02 -14.61
N GLY A 49 2.15 -5.71 -14.28
CA GLY A 49 1.86 -7.06 -14.80
C GLY A 49 3.03 -8.03 -14.54
N ASP A 50 3.61 -8.59 -15.60
CA ASP A 50 4.72 -9.54 -15.52
C ASP A 50 6.06 -8.91 -15.06
N PHE A 51 6.23 -7.58 -15.17
CA PHE A 51 7.46 -6.88 -14.74
C PHE A 51 7.46 -6.50 -13.25
N THR A 52 6.41 -6.86 -12.52
CA THR A 52 6.22 -6.53 -11.10
C THR A 52 7.41 -6.94 -10.23
N GLN A 53 7.98 -8.13 -10.45
CA GLN A 53 9.09 -8.63 -9.63
C GLN A 53 10.32 -7.72 -9.71
N PHE A 54 10.59 -7.14 -10.88
CA PHE A 54 11.71 -6.22 -11.08
C PHE A 54 11.44 -4.86 -10.42
N VAL A 55 10.24 -4.29 -10.62
CA VAL A 55 9.87 -2.99 -10.01
C VAL A 55 9.86 -3.08 -8.49
N MET A 56 9.32 -4.17 -7.94
CA MET A 56 9.33 -4.42 -6.50
C MET A 56 10.75 -4.60 -5.95
N ALA A 57 11.66 -5.23 -6.71
CA ALA A 57 13.06 -5.34 -6.30
C ALA A 57 13.76 -3.97 -6.24
N VAL A 58 13.47 -3.06 -7.18
CA VAL A 58 13.98 -1.68 -7.14
C VAL A 58 13.41 -0.92 -5.94
N ALA A 59 12.10 -1.03 -5.68
CA ALA A 59 11.48 -0.41 -4.51
C ALA A 59 12.07 -0.93 -3.18
N GLN A 60 12.36 -2.23 -3.10
CA GLN A 60 13.01 -2.84 -1.94
C GLN A 60 14.45 -2.34 -1.77
N LEU A 61 15.21 -2.21 -2.87
CA LEU A 61 16.56 -1.66 -2.83
C LEU A 61 16.57 -0.23 -2.26
N LEU A 62 15.67 0.62 -2.74
CA LEU A 62 15.52 1.99 -2.24
C LEU A 62 15.17 2.01 -0.74
N SER A 63 14.28 1.12 -0.30
CA SER A 63 13.89 1.00 1.12
C SER A 63 15.07 0.58 2.00
N THR A 64 15.89 -0.36 1.53
CA THR A 64 17.10 -0.81 2.23
C THR A 64 18.14 0.30 2.32
N VAL A 65 18.33 1.09 1.26
CA VAL A 65 19.19 2.29 1.30
C VAL A 65 18.68 3.29 2.33
N GLY A 66 17.35 3.50 2.41
CA GLY A 66 16.73 4.31 3.44
C GLY A 66 17.11 3.87 4.85
N MET A 67 16.99 2.57 5.15
CA MET A 67 17.38 2.02 6.47
C MET A 67 18.87 2.20 6.78
N LEU A 68 19.75 2.19 5.78
CA LEU A 68 21.17 2.49 5.98
C LEU A 68 21.44 3.96 6.29
N VAL A 69 20.63 4.88 5.75
CA VAL A 69 20.80 6.33 5.95
C VAL A 69 20.23 6.81 7.29
N VAL A 70 19.18 6.16 7.79
CA VAL A 70 18.52 6.48 9.08
C VAL A 70 19.49 6.62 10.27
N PRO A 71 20.42 5.68 10.56
CA PRO A 71 21.32 5.81 11.71
C PRO A 71 22.26 7.01 11.60
N PHE A 72 22.68 7.40 10.39
CA PHE A 72 23.50 8.60 10.19
C PHE A 72 22.68 9.88 10.44
N LEU A 73 21.44 9.92 9.95
CA LEU A 73 20.50 11.00 10.20
C LEU A 73 20.22 11.18 11.70
N VAL A 74 19.91 10.08 12.40
CA VAL A 74 19.65 10.10 13.86
C VAL A 74 20.88 10.57 14.63
N SER A 75 22.06 10.09 14.26
CA SER A 75 23.32 10.51 14.90
C SER A 75 23.62 12.01 14.73
N TRP A 76 23.06 12.66 13.71
CA TRP A 76 23.20 14.10 13.49
C TRP A 76 22.07 14.91 14.14
N LEU A 77 20.84 14.40 14.14
CA LEU A 77 19.66 15.10 14.65
C LEU A 77 19.50 15.03 16.17
N ALA A 78 20.04 14.00 16.83
CA ALA A 78 19.98 13.83 18.28
C ALA A 78 21.37 13.58 18.90
N PRO A 79 22.31 14.55 18.84
CA PRO A 79 23.65 14.39 19.38
C PRO A 79 23.65 14.26 20.91
N GLN A 80 22.70 14.91 21.59
CA GLN A 80 22.61 14.97 23.06
C GLN A 80 21.58 13.98 23.62
N ASN A 81 20.88 13.22 22.75
CA ASN A 81 19.88 12.22 23.09
C ASN A 81 18.80 12.75 24.05
N THR A 82 18.42 14.02 23.91
CA THR A 82 17.38 14.61 24.76
C THR A 82 15.98 14.24 24.26
N VAL A 83 15.00 14.18 25.16
CA VAL A 83 13.60 13.86 24.80
C VAL A 83 13.05 14.87 23.79
N GLN A 84 13.47 16.12 23.88
CA GLN A 84 13.09 17.22 22.99
C GLN A 84 13.61 17.01 21.56
N GLU A 85 14.85 16.55 21.39
CA GLU A 85 15.40 16.20 20.07
C GLU A 85 14.63 15.03 19.44
N TRP A 86 14.33 13.99 20.21
CA TRP A 86 13.58 12.83 19.73
C TRP A 86 12.15 13.17 19.32
N ARG A 87 11.49 14.12 19.98
CA ARG A 87 10.18 14.65 19.54
C ARG A 87 10.27 15.30 18.18
N LEU A 88 11.34 16.06 17.92
CA LEU A 88 11.57 16.71 16.63
C LEU A 88 11.86 15.68 15.53
N VAL A 89 12.63 14.62 15.83
CA VAL A 89 12.86 13.50 14.90
C VAL A 89 11.55 12.85 14.49
N VAL A 90 10.69 12.50 15.44
CA VAL A 90 9.38 11.87 15.15
C VAL A 90 8.50 12.79 14.33
N LEU A 91 8.47 14.10 14.62
CA LEU A 91 7.70 15.07 13.83
C LEU A 91 8.19 15.15 12.39
N ILE A 92 9.51 15.14 12.16
CA ILE A 92 10.07 15.14 10.80
C ILE A 92 9.67 13.87 10.05
N ILE A 93 9.73 12.70 10.71
CA ILE A 93 9.31 11.43 10.11
C ILE A 93 7.83 11.49 9.70
N VAL A 94 6.96 12.01 10.56
CA VAL A 94 5.52 12.18 10.25
C VAL A 94 5.30 13.07 9.03
N VAL A 95 6.01 14.21 8.95
CA VAL A 95 5.88 15.15 7.83
C VAL A 95 6.36 14.51 6.53
N VAL A 96 7.54 13.87 6.52
CA VAL A 96 8.10 13.20 5.34
C VAL A 96 7.18 12.08 4.87
N HIS A 97 6.66 11.27 5.79
CA HIS A 97 5.72 10.19 5.49
C HIS A 97 4.43 10.73 4.87
N THR A 98 3.85 11.79 5.45
CA THR A 98 2.63 12.42 4.93
C THR A 98 2.84 12.98 3.51
N VAL A 99 4.00 13.60 3.24
CA VAL A 99 4.31 14.12 1.89
C VAL A 99 4.47 12.98 0.89
N ALA A 100 5.15 11.89 1.28
CA ALA A 100 5.30 10.71 0.44
C ALA A 100 3.94 10.09 0.09
N ASP A 101 3.02 9.98 1.06
CA ASP A 101 1.67 9.47 0.84
C ASP A 101 0.86 10.36 -0.11
N ILE A 102 0.98 11.69 0.01
CA ILE A 102 0.32 12.64 -0.91
C ILE A 102 0.84 12.46 -2.34
N ILE A 103 2.16 12.34 -2.49
CA ILE A 103 2.79 12.10 -3.80
C ILE A 103 2.29 10.77 -4.36
N PHE A 104 2.30 9.71 -3.56
CA PHE A 104 1.80 8.40 -3.95
C PHE A 104 0.34 8.47 -4.42
N CYS A 105 -0.55 9.13 -3.67
CA CYS A 105 -1.95 9.28 -4.04
C CYS A 105 -2.14 10.06 -5.35
N SER A 106 -1.27 11.03 -5.66
CA SER A 106 -1.33 11.80 -6.91
C SER A 106 -0.76 11.06 -8.13
N LEU A 107 0.20 10.15 -7.90
CA LEU A 107 0.84 9.37 -8.96
C LEU A 107 0.22 7.98 -9.16
N CYS A 108 -0.60 7.51 -8.20
CA CYS A 108 -1.26 6.22 -8.29
C CYS A 108 -2.27 6.22 -9.45
N SER A 109 -1.99 5.41 -10.46
CA SER A 109 -2.88 5.14 -11.59
C SER A 109 -3.42 3.73 -11.44
N ASP A 110 -4.74 3.57 -11.60
CA ASP A 110 -5.46 2.31 -11.50
C ASP A 110 -5.47 1.52 -12.83
N LYS A 111 -4.77 2.02 -13.85
CA LYS A 111 -4.74 1.45 -15.19
C LYS A 111 -3.40 0.75 -15.46
N LEU A 112 -3.45 -0.40 -16.14
CA LEU A 112 -2.26 -1.00 -16.74
C LEU A 112 -1.63 0.00 -17.70
N GLU A 113 -0.32 0.19 -17.57
CA GLU A 113 0.45 1.06 -18.45
C GLU A 113 0.76 0.39 -19.79
N ASP A 114 0.81 1.19 -20.86
CA ASP A 114 0.87 0.69 -22.24
C ASP A 114 2.12 -0.15 -22.56
N TRP A 115 3.19 0.02 -21.78
CA TRP A 115 4.43 -0.74 -21.91
C TRP A 115 4.38 -2.12 -21.23
N ALA A 116 3.43 -2.36 -20.32
CA ALA A 116 3.25 -3.62 -19.61
C ALA A 116 2.41 -4.65 -20.41
N PHE A 117 1.81 -4.27 -21.55
CA PHE A 117 1.08 -5.18 -22.45
C PHE A 117 1.96 -6.25 -23.13
N GLY A 118 3.29 -6.24 -22.91
CA GLY A 118 4.25 -7.11 -23.59
C GLY A 118 4.30 -8.57 -23.13
N GLY A 119 3.53 -8.98 -22.13
CA GLY A 119 3.62 -10.33 -21.56
C GLY A 119 2.35 -11.14 -21.71
N ILE A 120 1.29 -10.73 -21.02
CA ILE A 120 0.01 -11.45 -20.96
C ILE A 120 -1.08 -10.37 -20.78
N ASP A 121 -2.31 -10.69 -21.18
CA ASP A 121 -3.54 -10.10 -20.61
C ASP A 121 -4.38 -9.09 -21.41
N ALA A 122 -4.45 -9.25 -22.73
CA ALA A 122 -5.72 -8.99 -23.44
C ALA A 122 -6.47 -10.29 -23.75
N SER A 123 -5.74 -11.41 -23.92
CA SER A 123 -6.32 -12.71 -24.24
C SER A 123 -6.85 -13.45 -23.01
N ILE A 124 -6.22 -13.31 -21.83
CA ILE A 124 -6.62 -14.02 -20.61
C ILE A 124 -7.83 -13.34 -19.93
N ILE A 125 -7.84 -12.02 -19.79
CA ILE A 125 -9.04 -11.27 -19.38
C ILE A 125 -10.22 -11.54 -20.33
N ASN A 126 -9.99 -11.58 -21.65
CA ASN A 126 -11.04 -11.96 -22.59
C ASN A 126 -11.45 -13.43 -22.43
N GLN A 127 -10.54 -14.36 -22.16
CA GLN A 127 -10.86 -15.76 -21.87
C GLN A 127 -11.72 -15.90 -20.60
N PHE A 128 -11.33 -15.28 -19.48
CA PHE A 128 -12.10 -15.32 -18.24
C PHE A 128 -13.48 -14.64 -18.37
N ARG A 129 -13.53 -13.51 -19.09
CA ARG A 129 -14.80 -12.84 -19.41
C ARG A 129 -15.67 -13.72 -20.32
N LEU A 130 -15.10 -14.40 -21.30
CA LEU A 130 -15.84 -15.28 -22.20
C LEU A 130 -16.32 -16.55 -21.49
N GLU A 131 -15.54 -17.11 -20.56
CA GLU A 131 -15.96 -18.26 -19.75
C GLU A 131 -17.11 -17.91 -18.81
N SER A 132 -17.05 -16.75 -18.15
CA SER A 132 -18.15 -16.27 -17.30
C SER A 132 -19.42 -15.99 -18.11
N VAL A 133 -19.29 -15.37 -19.29
CA VAL A 133 -20.42 -15.17 -20.22
C VAL A 133 -20.95 -16.50 -20.78
N ARG A 134 -20.08 -17.47 -21.12
CA ARG A 134 -20.48 -18.80 -21.61
C ARG A 134 -21.27 -19.57 -20.56
N LYS A 135 -20.86 -19.53 -19.28
CA LYS A 135 -21.61 -20.17 -18.19
C LYS A 135 -23.01 -19.57 -18.01
N GLN A 136 -23.14 -18.25 -18.13
CA GLN A 136 -24.44 -17.55 -18.08
C GLN A 136 -25.35 -17.91 -19.25
N LEU A 137 -24.80 -18.05 -20.46
CA LEU A 137 -25.58 -18.49 -21.63
C LEU A 137 -26.05 -19.93 -21.48
N SER A 138 -25.16 -20.83 -21.01
CA SER A 138 -25.50 -22.24 -20.76
C SER A 138 -26.65 -22.38 -19.76
N SER A 139 -26.63 -21.63 -18.65
CA SER A 139 -27.71 -21.70 -17.66
C SER A 139 -29.04 -21.16 -18.22
N ARG A 140 -28.99 -20.12 -19.06
CA ARG A 140 -30.19 -19.51 -19.66
C ARG A 140 -30.82 -20.39 -20.75
N ASP A 141 -30.03 -21.20 -21.43
CA ASP A 141 -30.53 -22.17 -22.41
C ASP A 141 -31.17 -23.39 -21.73
N ASP A 142 -30.62 -23.85 -20.61
CA ASP A 142 -31.25 -24.89 -19.79
C ASP A 142 -32.62 -24.46 -19.26
N GLU A 143 -32.76 -23.23 -18.76
CA GLU A 143 -34.06 -22.68 -18.32
C GLU A 143 -35.09 -22.63 -19.46
N ARG A 144 -34.68 -22.23 -20.67
CA ARG A 144 -35.57 -22.22 -21.85
C ARG A 144 -35.99 -23.62 -22.28
N ASN A 145 -35.08 -24.59 -22.22
CA ASN A 145 -35.37 -25.98 -22.58
C ASN A 145 -36.33 -26.65 -21.58
N VAL A 146 -36.26 -26.29 -20.29
CA VAL A 146 -37.21 -26.75 -19.26
C VAL A 146 -38.59 -26.09 -19.45
N ALA A 147 -38.63 -24.78 -19.74
CA ALA A 147 -39.88 -24.06 -19.96
C ALA A 147 -40.63 -24.51 -21.23
N GLY A 148 -39.90 -24.91 -22.27
CA GLY A 148 -40.47 -25.45 -23.52
C GLY A 148 -40.99 -26.89 -23.40
N ARG A 149 -40.54 -27.66 -22.40
CA ARG A 149 -40.97 -29.04 -22.16
C ARG A 149 -42.26 -29.14 -21.32
N ASN A 150 -42.63 -28.06 -20.65
CA ASN A 150 -43.83 -27.96 -19.80
C ASN A 150 -45.04 -27.31 -20.52
N LYS A 151 -44.95 -27.12 -21.84
CA LYS A 151 -46.06 -26.74 -22.72
C LYS A 151 -46.39 -27.92 -23.64
#